data_AF-A0A133V2S7-F1
#
_entry.id   AF-A0A133V2S7-F1
#
_cell.length_a   1.000
_cell.length_b   1.000
_cell.length_c   1.000
_cell.angle_alpha   90.00
_cell.angle_beta   90.00
_cell.angle_gamma   90.00
#
_symmetry.space_group_name_H-M   'P 1'
#
loop_
_entity.id
_entity.type
_entity.pdbx_description
1 polymer ?
#
loop_
_entity_poly.entity_id
_entity_poly.type
_entity_poly.pdbx_seq_one_letter_code
_entity_poly.pdbx_strand_id
1 'polypeptide(L)'
;MESPNGVSLEWFVQSSALTYILENVEGENGKEVAEVLAEEGETTSEEIANELGMKLGPVRSVLESLYEARATDFRRSRDDETGWISFYWWLNPSGALNYLARKKRSLLQKIKEKLQYERRTVFFACKNRCTKVEFDRAVELEFRCPECGGEMHRADNDGFVCSLEEKSEKLEGNFENRVREREGKAGGGI
;
A
#
# COMPACT_ATOMS: atom_id res chain seq x y z
N MET A 1 0.82 -23.54 25.87
CA MET A 1 1.61 -22.51 26.56
C MET A 1 1.21 -21.23 25.87
N GLU A 2 0.35 -20.43 26.50
CA GLU A 2 -0.33 -19.31 25.86
C GLU A 2 0.57 -18.07 25.89
N SER A 3 0.86 -17.52 24.71
CA SER A 3 1.61 -16.28 24.55
C SER A 3 0.81 -15.10 25.13
N PRO A 4 1.43 -14.10 25.79
CA PRO A 4 0.74 -13.06 26.57
C PRO A 4 -0.24 -12.19 25.76
N ASN A 5 -0.19 -12.25 24.43
CA ASN A 5 -1.04 -11.49 23.53
C ASN A 5 -1.99 -12.34 22.65
N GLY A 6 -2.14 -13.65 22.91
CA GLY A 6 -3.28 -14.44 22.42
C GLY A 6 -3.55 -14.40 20.91
N VAL A 7 -2.53 -14.16 20.08
CA VAL A 7 -2.66 -14.26 18.63
C VAL A 7 -2.26 -15.69 18.23
N SER A 8 -3.25 -16.54 17.94
CA SER A 8 -3.00 -17.88 17.39
C SER A 8 -2.38 -17.77 15.99
N LEU A 9 -1.46 -18.66 15.64
CA LEU A 9 -0.89 -18.82 14.29
C LEU A 9 -1.98 -18.96 13.21
N GLU A 10 -3.17 -19.44 13.58
CA GLU A 10 -4.35 -19.49 12.70
C GLU A 10 -4.89 -18.09 12.33
N TRP A 11 -4.77 -17.11 13.22
CA TRP A 11 -5.11 -15.71 12.95
C TRP A 11 -4.04 -15.00 12.09
N PHE A 12 -2.78 -15.37 12.26
CA PHE A 12 -1.65 -14.92 11.43
C PHE A 12 -1.88 -15.27 9.94
N VAL A 13 -2.30 -16.51 9.66
CA VAL A 13 -2.63 -16.99 8.30
C VAL A 13 -3.93 -16.37 7.76
N GLN A 14 -4.85 -15.95 8.62
CA GLN A 14 -6.10 -15.32 8.18
C GLN A 14 -5.97 -13.84 7.76
N SER A 15 -4.90 -13.15 8.16
CA SER A 15 -4.72 -11.73 7.81
C SER A 15 -4.14 -11.58 6.40
N SER A 16 -5.01 -11.59 5.39
CA SER A 16 -4.64 -11.33 3.98
C SER A 16 -3.86 -10.02 3.77
N ALA A 17 -3.97 -9.08 4.70
CA ALA A 17 -3.26 -7.80 4.66
C ALA A 17 -1.80 -7.93 5.08
N LEU A 18 -1.51 -8.74 6.10
CA LEU A 18 -0.15 -8.97 6.55
C LEU A 18 0.62 -9.73 5.47
N THR A 19 0.04 -10.82 4.94
CA THR A 19 0.63 -11.58 3.83
C THR A 19 0.93 -10.69 2.62
N TYR A 20 -0.03 -9.84 2.22
CA TYR A 20 0.18 -8.91 1.12
C TYR A 20 1.33 -7.92 1.39
N ILE A 21 1.45 -7.39 2.61
CA ILE A 21 2.55 -6.50 2.97
C ILE A 21 3.88 -7.27 2.91
N LEU A 22 3.93 -8.47 3.45
CA LEU A 22 5.15 -9.30 3.48
C LEU A 22 5.65 -9.67 2.07
N GLU A 23 4.74 -10.01 1.16
CA GLU A 23 5.06 -10.29 -0.25
C GLU A 23 5.62 -9.07 -0.99
N ASN A 24 5.29 -7.85 -0.55
CA ASN A 24 5.63 -6.60 -1.24
C ASN A 24 6.74 -5.79 -0.56
N VAL A 25 7.08 -6.09 0.70
CA VAL A 25 7.96 -5.24 1.50
C VAL A 25 9.43 -5.68 1.42
N GLU A 26 9.79 -6.96 1.61
CA GLU A 26 11.22 -7.35 1.58
C GLU A 26 11.50 -8.80 1.12
N GLY A 27 10.57 -9.47 0.42
CA GLY A 27 10.80 -10.82 -0.11
C GLY A 27 10.89 -11.90 0.98
N GLU A 28 11.79 -12.87 0.83
CA GLU A 28 11.88 -14.08 1.68
C GLU A 28 12.20 -13.75 3.16
N ASN A 29 13.12 -12.82 3.40
CA ASN A 29 13.50 -12.35 4.75
C ASN A 29 12.34 -11.73 5.53
N GLY A 30 11.42 -11.04 4.83
CA GLY A 30 10.29 -10.39 5.47
C GLY A 30 9.35 -11.38 6.15
N LYS A 31 9.12 -12.52 5.48
CA LYS A 31 8.25 -13.58 5.96
C LYS A 31 8.81 -14.25 7.21
N GLU A 32 10.08 -14.62 7.20
CA GLU A 32 10.74 -15.28 8.34
C GLU A 32 10.72 -14.40 9.60
N VAL A 33 11.04 -13.10 9.47
CA VAL A 33 10.98 -12.15 10.59
C VAL A 33 9.55 -12.00 11.13
N ALA A 34 8.55 -11.99 10.26
CA ALA A 34 7.15 -11.90 10.69
C ALA A 34 6.64 -13.17 11.36
N GLU A 35 7.13 -14.35 10.97
CA GLU A 35 6.82 -15.62 11.63
C GLU A 35 7.36 -15.63 13.06
N VAL A 36 8.63 -15.24 13.27
CA VAL A 36 9.21 -15.11 14.62
C VAL A 36 8.41 -14.13 15.49
N LEU A 37 8.07 -12.95 14.96
CA LEU A 37 7.25 -11.97 15.69
C LEU A 37 5.86 -12.51 16.06
N ALA A 38 5.30 -13.42 15.27
CA ALA A 38 3.99 -14.03 15.53
C ALA A 38 4.07 -15.10 16.62
N GLU A 39 5.16 -15.87 16.64
CA GLU A 39 5.39 -16.92 17.63
C GLU A 39 5.74 -16.35 19.00
N GLU A 40 6.72 -15.44 19.05
CA GLU A 40 7.20 -14.82 20.29
C GLU A 40 6.24 -13.75 20.83
N GLY A 41 5.45 -13.13 19.95
CA GLY A 41 4.50 -12.07 20.27
C GLY A 41 5.15 -10.72 20.54
N GLU A 42 6.25 -10.67 21.29
CA GLU A 42 7.07 -9.46 21.49
C GLU A 42 8.56 -9.85 21.62
N THR A 43 9.43 -9.32 20.76
CA THR A 43 10.86 -9.69 20.72
C THR A 43 11.74 -8.55 20.20
N THR A 44 13.07 -8.67 20.33
CA THR A 44 14.05 -7.68 19.87
C THR A 44 14.67 -8.03 18.52
N SER A 45 15.27 -7.04 17.84
CA SER A 45 15.96 -7.29 16.57
C SER A 45 17.14 -8.27 16.70
N GLU A 46 17.78 -8.28 17.87
CA GLU A 46 18.89 -9.14 18.24
C GLU A 46 18.43 -10.59 18.45
N GLU A 47 17.30 -10.80 19.13
CA GLU A 47 16.70 -12.11 19.33
C GLU A 47 16.25 -12.72 18.00
N ILE A 48 15.53 -11.95 17.17
CA ILE A 48 15.12 -12.39 15.82
C ILE A 48 16.33 -12.77 14.96
N ALA A 49 17.39 -11.95 14.97
CA ALA A 49 18.59 -12.22 14.18
C ALA A 49 19.29 -13.51 14.63
N ASN A 50 19.35 -13.76 15.94
CA ASN A 50 19.95 -14.98 16.49
C ASN A 50 19.14 -16.23 16.14
N GLU A 51 17.81 -16.15 16.23
CA GLU A 51 16.91 -17.25 15.92
C GLU A 51 16.97 -17.65 14.44
N LEU A 52 16.95 -16.66 13.55
CA LEU A 52 16.99 -16.90 12.10
C LEU A 52 18.42 -17.10 11.56
N GLY A 53 19.45 -16.96 12.39
CA GLY A 53 20.85 -16.98 11.94
C GLY A 53 21.18 -15.86 10.94
N MET A 54 20.43 -14.75 10.99
CA MET A 54 20.55 -13.61 10.09
C MET A 54 21.48 -12.55 10.64
N LYS A 55 21.98 -11.67 9.76
CA LYS A 55 22.65 -10.44 10.20
C LYS A 55 21.61 -9.47 10.76
N LEU A 56 22.00 -8.73 11.80
CA LEU A 56 21.15 -7.75 12.47
C LEU A 56 20.67 -6.61 11.55
N GLY A 57 21.50 -6.18 10.60
CA GLY A 57 21.17 -5.11 9.64
C GLY A 57 19.92 -5.43 8.80
N PRO A 58 19.89 -6.55 8.07
CA PRO A 58 18.70 -7.02 7.36
C PRO A 58 17.45 -7.11 8.22
N VAL A 59 17.53 -7.68 9.43
CA VAL A 59 16.37 -7.77 10.33
C VAL A 59 15.83 -6.39 10.68
N ARG A 60 16.71 -5.43 10.96
CA ARG A 60 16.30 -4.05 11.25
C ARG A 60 15.64 -3.38 10.03
N SER A 61 16.15 -3.59 8.82
CA SER A 61 15.51 -3.12 7.59
C SER A 61 14.09 -3.66 7.47
N VAL A 62 13.92 -4.98 7.66
CA VAL A 62 12.58 -5.61 7.62
C VAL A 62 11.65 -4.97 8.64
N LEU A 63 12.09 -4.81 9.90
CA LEU A 63 11.29 -4.23 10.97
C LEU A 63 10.91 -2.77 10.67
N GLU A 64 11.84 -1.98 10.14
CA GLU A 64 11.60 -0.60 9.70
C GLU A 64 10.55 -0.55 8.58
N SER A 65 10.69 -1.40 7.56
CA SER A 65 9.76 -1.46 6.44
C SER A 65 8.36 -1.96 6.85
N LEU A 66 8.27 -2.92 7.77
CA LEU A 66 7.00 -3.35 8.36
C LEU A 66 6.36 -2.23 9.19
N TYR A 67 7.16 -1.44 9.89
CA TYR A 67 6.68 -0.30 10.68
C TYR A 67 6.12 0.81 9.78
N GLU A 68 6.79 1.11 8.67
CA GLU A 68 6.29 2.06 7.66
C GLU A 68 4.94 1.60 7.07
N ALA A 69 4.78 0.29 6.88
CA ALA A 69 3.53 -0.33 6.46
C ALA A 69 2.47 -0.46 7.58
N ARG A 70 2.79 0.02 8.80
CA ARG A 70 1.96 -0.11 10.02
C ARG A 70 1.65 -1.56 10.38
N ALA A 71 2.47 -2.49 9.94
CA ALA A 71 2.34 -3.92 10.19
C ALA A 71 3.04 -4.36 11.48
N THR A 72 3.89 -3.51 12.05
CA THR A 72 4.51 -3.69 13.37
C THR A 72 4.37 -2.42 14.21
N ASP A 73 4.45 -2.59 15.52
CA ASP A 73 4.67 -1.53 16.49
C ASP A 73 5.86 -1.90 17.38
N PHE A 74 6.34 -0.93 18.15
CA PHE A 74 7.43 -1.17 19.09
C PHE A 74 7.28 -0.35 20.38
N ARG A 75 7.96 -0.82 21.43
CA ARG A 75 8.18 -0.07 22.67
C ARG A 75 9.67 -0.03 22.99
N ARG A 76 10.07 1.05 23.65
CA ARG A 76 11.40 1.15 24.25
C ARG A 76 11.34 0.69 25.70
N SER A 77 12.29 -0.13 26.11
CA SER A 77 12.54 -0.46 27.50
C SER A 77 13.92 0.01 27.87
N ARG A 78 14.08 0.58 29.07
CA ARG A 78 15.39 0.87 29.62
C ARG A 78 15.63 -0.07 30.79
N ASP A 79 16.79 -0.70 30.78
CA ASP A 79 17.26 -1.47 31.92
C ASP A 79 17.79 -0.50 32.99
N ASP A 80 17.21 -0.54 34.19
CA ASP A 80 17.50 0.41 35.27
C ASP A 80 18.88 0.19 35.92
N GLU A 81 19.47 -1.00 35.77
CA GLU A 81 20.77 -1.35 36.36
C GLU A 81 21.92 -1.00 35.43
N THR A 82 21.78 -1.34 34.15
CA THR A 82 22.83 -1.16 33.12
C THR A 82 22.65 0.11 32.30
N GLY A 83 21.45 0.70 32.32
CA GLY A 83 21.07 1.83 31.49
C GLY A 83 20.84 1.48 30.01
N TRP A 84 20.90 0.20 29.64
CA TRP A 84 20.75 -0.28 28.26
C TRP A 84 19.33 -0.03 27.73
N ILE A 85 19.21 0.30 26.44
CA ILE A 85 17.93 0.58 25.79
C ILE A 85 17.63 -0.52 24.78
N SER A 86 16.53 -1.23 25.01
CA SER A 86 16.05 -2.28 24.11
C SER A 86 14.76 -1.85 23.41
N PHE A 87 14.65 -2.18 22.13
CA PHE A 87 13.46 -1.99 21.33
C PHE A 87 12.76 -3.33 21.13
N TYR A 88 11.56 -3.43 21.69
CA TYR A 88 10.71 -4.61 21.59
C TYR A 88 9.67 -4.37 20.50
N TRP A 89 9.55 -5.31 19.58
CA TRP A 89 8.71 -5.24 18.40
C TRP A 89 7.62 -6.30 18.47
N TRP A 90 6.44 -5.98 17.94
CA TRP A 90 5.33 -6.93 17.76
C TRP A 90 4.53 -6.59 16.50
N LEU A 91 3.76 -7.56 16.01
CA LEU A 91 2.88 -7.36 14.85
C LEU A 91 1.66 -6.51 15.22
N ASN A 92 1.28 -5.60 14.31
CA ASN A 92 0.02 -4.86 14.35
C ASN A 92 -0.83 -5.10 13.09
N PRO A 93 -1.55 -6.22 12.98
CA PRO A 93 -2.33 -6.53 11.78
C PRO A 93 -3.55 -5.61 11.58
N SER A 94 -4.10 -5.05 12.65
CA SER A 94 -5.13 -4.00 12.57
C SER A 94 -4.57 -2.73 11.92
N GLY A 95 -3.35 -2.34 12.27
CA GLY A 95 -2.59 -1.26 11.64
C GLY A 95 -2.36 -1.51 10.16
N ALA A 96 -1.88 -2.72 9.80
CA ALA A 96 -1.69 -3.16 8.43
C ALA A 96 -2.98 -3.08 7.59
N LEU A 97 -4.09 -3.60 8.10
CA LEU A 97 -5.40 -3.54 7.44
C LEU A 97 -5.83 -2.10 7.17
N ASN A 98 -5.71 -1.24 8.18
CA ASN A 98 -6.06 0.17 8.07
C ASN A 98 -5.15 0.91 7.09
N TYR A 99 -3.86 0.60 7.07
CA TYR A 99 -2.89 1.14 6.13
C TYR A 99 -3.26 0.78 4.69
N LEU A 100 -3.52 -0.50 4.40
CA LEU A 100 -3.93 -0.93 3.07
C LEU A 100 -5.26 -0.31 2.62
N ALA A 101 -6.24 -0.22 3.52
CA ALA A 101 -7.52 0.43 3.23
C ALA A 101 -7.33 1.92 2.87
N ARG A 102 -6.47 2.63 3.62
CA ARG A 102 -6.12 4.03 3.34
C ARG A 102 -5.37 4.18 2.00
N LYS A 103 -4.39 3.31 1.72
CA LYS A 103 -3.62 3.32 0.48
C LYS A 103 -4.52 3.09 -0.73
N LYS A 104 -5.43 2.10 -0.64
CA LYS A 104 -6.44 1.83 -1.67
C LYS A 104 -7.38 3.02 -1.89
N ARG A 105 -7.88 3.63 -0.82
CA ARG A 105 -8.76 4.82 -0.91
C ARG A 105 -8.04 6.01 -1.54
N SER A 106 -6.78 6.25 -1.17
CA SER A 106 -5.95 7.31 -1.75
C SER A 106 -5.69 7.08 -3.24
N LEU A 107 -5.38 5.83 -3.65
CA LEU A 107 -5.21 5.49 -5.05
C LEU A 107 -6.50 5.70 -5.86
N LEU A 108 -7.64 5.24 -5.32
CA LEU A 108 -8.94 5.44 -5.94
C LEU A 108 -9.26 6.93 -6.12
N GLN A 109 -9.01 7.73 -5.08
CA GLN A 109 -9.21 9.18 -5.13
C GLN A 109 -8.38 9.83 -6.24
N LYS A 110 -7.09 9.47 -6.37
CA LYS A 110 -6.21 9.96 -7.45
C LYS A 110 -6.73 9.57 -8.85
N ILE A 111 -7.21 8.34 -9.01
CA ILE A 111 -7.78 7.88 -10.28
C ILE A 111 -9.05 8.68 -10.60
N LYS A 112 -9.93 8.92 -9.62
CA LYS A 112 -11.15 9.72 -9.79
C LYS A 112 -10.83 11.17 -10.13
N GLU A 113 -9.87 11.79 -9.45
CA GLU A 113 -9.41 13.14 -9.76
C GLU A 113 -8.86 13.23 -11.18
N LYS A 114 -8.03 12.26 -11.58
CA LYS A 114 -7.51 12.20 -12.95
C LYS A 114 -8.60 12.00 -13.99
N LEU A 115 -9.59 11.14 -13.70
CA LEU A 115 -10.75 10.92 -14.56
C LEU A 115 -11.58 12.19 -14.72
N GLN A 116 -11.87 12.90 -13.62
CA GLN A 116 -12.61 14.16 -13.68
C GLN A 116 -11.87 15.23 -14.47
N TYR A 117 -10.55 15.32 -14.30
CA TYR A 117 -9.70 16.23 -15.07
C TYR A 117 -9.75 15.88 -16.56
N GLU A 118 -9.55 14.62 -16.94
CA GLU A 118 -9.60 14.22 -18.35
C GLU A 118 -10.99 14.41 -18.98
N ARG A 119 -12.09 14.19 -18.24
CA ARG A 119 -13.46 14.41 -18.74
C ARG A 119 -13.82 15.88 -18.95
N ARG A 120 -13.29 16.79 -18.12
CA ARG A 120 -13.62 18.23 -18.16
C ARG A 120 -12.69 19.01 -19.07
N THR A 121 -11.45 18.56 -19.21
CA THR A 121 -10.42 19.27 -19.96
C THR A 121 -10.47 18.87 -21.43
N VAL A 122 -10.57 19.88 -22.29
CA VAL A 122 -10.40 19.69 -23.74
C VAL A 122 -8.92 19.78 -24.06
N PHE A 123 -8.39 18.72 -24.67
CA PHE A 123 -7.00 18.66 -25.07
C PHE A 123 -6.81 18.90 -26.56
N PHE A 124 -5.63 19.40 -26.92
CA PHE A 124 -5.17 19.56 -28.28
C PHE A 124 -3.82 18.87 -28.46
N ALA A 125 -3.64 18.24 -29.62
CA ALA A 125 -2.39 17.59 -30.01
C ALA A 125 -2.20 17.68 -31.52
N CYS A 126 -0.96 17.71 -31.98
CA CYS A 126 -0.66 17.59 -33.40
C CYS A 126 -0.81 16.14 -33.89
N LYS A 127 -0.87 15.94 -35.21
CA LYS A 127 -0.98 14.60 -35.82
C LYS A 127 0.13 13.63 -35.40
N ASN A 128 1.33 14.16 -35.15
CA ASN A 128 2.48 13.38 -34.69
C ASN A 128 2.47 13.11 -33.17
N ARG A 129 1.46 13.62 -32.44
CA ARG A 129 1.30 13.48 -30.98
C ARG A 129 2.55 13.87 -30.16
N CYS A 130 3.31 14.86 -30.64
CA CYS A 130 4.53 15.32 -29.96
C CYS A 130 4.23 15.86 -28.55
N THR A 131 3.10 16.55 -28.38
CA THR A 131 2.66 17.07 -27.10
C THR A 131 1.13 17.14 -27.05
N LYS A 132 0.57 16.93 -25.85
CA LYS A 132 -0.85 17.09 -25.53
C LYS A 132 -0.97 18.26 -24.56
N VAL A 133 -1.71 19.30 -24.93
CA VAL A 133 -1.90 20.51 -24.11
C VAL A 133 -3.38 20.81 -23.92
N GLU A 134 -3.71 21.58 -22.90
CA GLU A 134 -5.08 22.08 -22.68
C GLU A 134 -5.44 23.17 -23.69
N PHE A 135 -6.75 23.47 -23.80
CA PHE A 135 -7.25 24.50 -24.73
C PHE A 135 -6.58 25.86 -24.54
N ASP A 136 -6.48 26.38 -23.33
CA ASP A 136 -5.90 27.71 -23.08
C ASP A 136 -4.44 27.77 -23.57
N ARG A 137 -3.68 26.71 -23.33
CA ARG A 137 -2.31 26.59 -23.84
C ARG A 137 -2.25 26.44 -25.35
N ALA A 138 -3.24 25.77 -25.96
CA ALA A 138 -3.34 25.69 -27.41
C ALA A 138 -3.62 27.08 -28.03
N VAL A 139 -4.42 27.91 -27.38
CA VAL A 139 -4.68 29.31 -27.79
C VAL A 139 -3.38 30.13 -27.74
N GLU A 140 -2.61 30.03 -26.66
CA GLU A 140 -1.30 30.70 -26.54
C GLU A 140 -0.30 30.27 -27.62
N LEU A 141 -0.40 29.02 -28.07
CA LEU A 141 0.43 28.46 -29.13
C LEU A 141 -0.15 28.68 -30.54
N GLU A 142 -1.26 29.43 -30.66
CA GLU A 142 -1.99 29.63 -31.91
C GLU A 142 -2.35 28.32 -32.63
N PHE A 143 -2.62 27.27 -31.85
CA PHE A 143 -2.84 25.90 -32.31
C PHE A 143 -1.68 25.34 -33.16
N ARG A 144 -0.44 25.76 -32.92
CA ARG A 144 0.76 25.20 -33.56
C ARG A 144 1.63 24.47 -32.55
N CYS A 145 2.07 23.27 -32.92
CA CYS A 145 2.95 22.48 -32.09
C CYS A 145 4.34 23.13 -31.99
N PRO A 146 4.87 23.37 -30.78
CA PRO A 146 6.19 23.99 -30.61
C PRO A 146 7.35 23.08 -31.07
N GLU A 147 7.11 21.76 -31.13
CA GLU A 147 8.13 20.77 -31.50
C GLU A 147 8.24 20.58 -33.02
N CYS A 148 7.10 20.41 -33.70
CA CYS A 148 7.07 20.06 -35.12
C CYS A 148 6.50 21.14 -36.04
N GLY A 149 6.00 22.26 -35.48
CA GLY A 149 5.35 23.35 -36.22
C GLY A 149 3.98 23.00 -36.83
N GLY A 150 3.54 21.74 -36.70
CA GLY A 150 2.27 21.26 -37.25
C GLY A 150 1.04 21.80 -36.51
N GLU A 151 -0.08 21.84 -37.21
CA GLU A 151 -1.38 22.24 -36.64
C GLU A 151 -1.83 21.26 -35.55
N MET A 152 -2.41 21.79 -34.49
CA MET A 152 -2.96 21.05 -33.37
C MET A 152 -4.48 20.94 -33.52
N HIS A 153 -4.99 19.73 -33.32
CA HIS A 153 -6.43 19.45 -33.35
C HIS A 153 -6.88 18.94 -31.99
N ARG A 154 -8.20 18.97 -31.75
CA ARG A 154 -8.79 18.38 -30.54
C ARG A 154 -8.35 16.92 -30.42
N ALA A 155 -7.70 16.59 -29.33
CA ALA A 155 -7.30 15.24 -29.01
C ALA A 155 -8.49 14.49 -28.40
N ASP A 156 -8.76 13.30 -28.93
CA ASP A 156 -9.68 12.35 -28.33
C ASP A 156 -8.98 11.63 -27.15
N ASN A 157 -9.58 11.72 -25.97
CA ASN A 157 -9.15 11.02 -24.77
C ASN A 157 -10.17 10.00 -24.25
N ASP A 158 -11.22 9.69 -25.02
CA ASP A 158 -12.29 8.76 -24.62
C ASP A 158 -11.72 7.38 -24.25
N GLY A 159 -10.76 6.87 -25.03
CA GLY A 159 -10.10 5.60 -24.71
C GLY A 159 -9.31 5.62 -23.39
N PHE A 160 -8.72 6.76 -23.03
CA PHE A 160 -8.01 6.90 -21.75
C PHE A 160 -8.98 7.00 -20.58
N VAL A 161 -10.07 7.76 -20.77
CA VAL A 161 -11.20 7.90 -19.84
C VAL A 161 -11.82 6.53 -19.54
N CYS A 162 -12.16 5.73 -20.56
CA CYS A 162 -12.66 4.36 -20.39
C CYS A 162 -11.68 3.50 -19.56
N SER A 163 -10.37 3.60 -19.83
CA SER A 163 -9.38 2.81 -19.06
C SER A 163 -9.32 3.22 -17.58
N LEU A 164 -9.52 4.51 -17.27
CA LEU A 164 -9.54 5.02 -15.91
C LEU A 164 -10.83 4.60 -15.19
N GLU A 165 -11.95 4.59 -15.90
CA GLU A 165 -13.25 4.11 -15.41
C GLU A 165 -13.18 2.63 -15.04
N GLU A 166 -12.74 1.78 -15.96
CA GLU A 166 -12.57 0.35 -15.69
C GLU A 166 -11.65 0.09 -14.49
N LYS A 167 -10.55 0.86 -14.36
CA LYS A 167 -9.65 0.74 -13.21
C LYS A 167 -10.34 1.17 -11.92
N SER A 168 -11.09 2.26 -11.95
CA SER A 168 -11.82 2.76 -10.78
C SER A 168 -12.88 1.76 -10.32
N GLU A 169 -13.66 1.19 -11.25
CA GLU A 169 -14.68 0.17 -10.97
C GLU A 169 -14.06 -1.11 -10.43
N LYS A 170 -12.94 -1.59 -10.99
CA LYS A 170 -12.22 -2.76 -10.46
C LYS A 170 -11.72 -2.51 -9.03
N LEU A 171 -11.25 -1.30 -8.73
CA LEU A 171 -10.82 -0.94 -7.38
C LEU A 171 -12.01 -0.87 -6.41
N GLU A 172 -13.16 -0.35 -6.84
CA GLU A 172 -14.38 -0.23 -6.05
C GLU A 172 -15.13 -1.55 -5.85
N GLY A 173 -15.33 -2.36 -6.89
CA GLY A 173 -15.98 -3.67 -6.79
C GLY A 173 -15.23 -4.65 -5.88
N ASN A 174 -13.90 -4.55 -5.84
CA ASN A 174 -13.07 -5.28 -4.86
C ASN A 174 -13.27 -4.80 -3.40
N PHE A 175 -13.88 -3.63 -3.17
CA PHE A 175 -14.17 -3.07 -1.84
C PHE A 175 -15.51 -3.59 -1.31
N GLU A 176 -16.55 -3.58 -2.16
CA GLU A 176 -17.91 -4.02 -1.78
C GLU A 176 -17.97 -5.52 -1.40
N ASN A 177 -17.30 -6.38 -2.17
CA ASN A 177 -17.38 -7.83 -1.97
C ASN A 177 -16.68 -8.28 -0.66
N ARG A 178 -15.56 -7.64 -0.27
CA ARG A 178 -14.83 -8.01 0.96
C ARG A 178 -15.47 -7.50 2.25
N VAL A 179 -16.28 -6.43 2.18
CA VAL A 179 -17.04 -5.93 3.33
C VAL A 179 -18.25 -6.82 3.59
N ARG A 180 -18.99 -7.20 2.54
CA ARG A 180 -20.16 -8.11 2.65
C ARG A 180 -19.80 -9.51 3.14
N GLU A 181 -18.66 -10.05 2.74
CA GLU A 181 -18.17 -11.35 3.24
C GLU A 181 -17.81 -11.33 4.73
N ARG A 182 -17.44 -10.16 5.28
CA ARG A 182 -17.15 -9.99 6.71
C ARG A 182 -18.41 -9.81 7.54
N GLU A 183 -19.40 -9.07 7.03
CA GLU A 183 -20.70 -8.90 7.69
C GLU A 183 -21.55 -10.18 7.66
N GLY A 184 -21.42 -11.00 6.61
CA GLY A 184 -22.09 -12.30 6.50
C GLY A 184 -21.59 -13.38 7.46
N LYS A 185 -20.35 -13.27 7.99
CA LYS A 185 -19.80 -14.21 8.98
C LYS A 185 -20.08 -13.83 10.43
N ALA A 186 -20.50 -12.59 10.71
CA ALA A 186 -20.84 -12.12 12.05
C ALA A 186 -22.30 -12.38 12.46
N GLY A 187 -23.16 -12.84 11.52
CA GLY A 187 -24.60 -13.06 11.75
C GLY A 187 -25.07 -14.53 11.75
N GLY A 188 -24.15 -15.49 11.68
CA GLY A 188 -24.46 -16.92 11.58
C GLY A 188 -24.10 -17.69 12.83
N GLY A 189 -24.82 -17.46 13.93
CA GLY A 189 -24.67 -18.20 15.19
C GLY A 189 -25.88 -17.98 16.08
N ILE A 190 -26.97 -18.68 15.76
CA ILE A 190 -28.03 -19.01 16.71
C ILE A 190 -27.76 -20.45 17.16
#